data_AF-A0A250JWC3-F1
#
_entry.id   AF-A0A250JWC3-F1
#
_cell.length_a   1.000
_cell.length_b   1.000
_cell.length_c   1.000
_cell.angle_alpha   90.00
_cell.angle_beta   90.00
_cell.angle_gamma   90.00
#
_symmetry.space_group_name_H-M   'P 1'
#
loop_
_entity.id
_entity.type
_entity.pdbx_description
1 polymer ?
#
loop_
_entity_poly.entity_id
_entity_poly.type
_entity_poly.pdbx_seq_one_letter_code
_entity_poly.pdbx_strand_id
1 'polypeptide(L)'
;MRVSMSPQRLLHTALLCALSWSGQALAAPPEPQPGVDAKVRPHPQNAKALKPSPAPETHLIPPPLPDCPGMIDNGVVRLGVAPAGHLNIPCPTQPVSSGTHGTSWVGLRYLPTNGEAAAPGSPCEGWGVASADLGISGHSSAGCGSSSNLTVEINAPSPISTLSVVRVGDTFRVTHIYTPSPVTTFLYQVNVLIENIGTAFVADLRYTRGIDYDVLPNTFSEYVTVAGTSGNPWVVGAVDNNFVSLSPLAPDFPVMGGLGDFTNLGPGDLGAQFDFRLGSLAPGEVRGFRTFYGAAGSHADALNALAAVGVSAYSLAKGNWNGSGDPLSATGAPTGTYAAVTGQPNTFMYGFRPPESPTSCTVECPNLLSQGVYTVDRAGVEDRCVVNGQYDNRVVAVTTLHGERVEFSCMDYGGAIGNPCVSAPGADTCDVTAFQKLCASPTFAQYCL
;
A
#
# COMPACT_ATOMS: atom_id res chain seq x y z
N MET A 1 43.88 65.88 -33.21
CA MET A 1 45.24 65.53 -32.71
C MET A 1 45.14 64.15 -32.05
N ARG A 2 46.05 63.24 -32.41
CA ARG A 2 46.21 61.85 -31.87
C ARG A 2 46.48 61.90 -30.34
N VAL A 3 46.26 60.89 -29.50
CA VAL A 3 46.86 59.53 -29.40
C VAL A 3 46.08 58.83 -28.23
N SER A 4 45.36 57.72 -28.42
CA SER A 4 45.75 56.30 -28.20
C SER A 4 46.32 55.94 -26.81
N MET A 5 45.68 55.00 -26.10
CA MET A 5 46.22 53.66 -25.73
C MET A 5 45.54 53.10 -24.47
N SER A 6 44.95 51.90 -24.64
CA SER A 6 44.71 50.85 -23.64
C SER A 6 45.85 49.82 -23.82
N PRO A 7 46.34 49.06 -22.80
CA PRO A 7 45.64 47.83 -22.40
C PRO A 7 45.88 47.26 -20.96
N GLN A 8 44.91 46.44 -20.54
CA GLN A 8 45.01 45.15 -19.82
C GLN A 8 45.73 45.05 -18.46
N ARG A 9 44.99 44.58 -17.43
CA ARG A 9 45.49 43.60 -16.44
C ARG A 9 44.40 42.61 -16.02
N LEU A 10 44.66 41.34 -16.35
CA LEU A 10 44.08 40.11 -15.82
C LEU A 10 45.14 39.48 -14.90
N LEU A 11 44.77 39.00 -13.71
CA LEU A 11 45.43 37.86 -13.02
C LEU A 11 44.71 37.45 -11.71
N HIS A 12 44.06 36.28 -11.80
CA HIS A 12 43.97 35.13 -10.88
C HIS A 12 43.92 35.27 -9.34
N THR A 13 42.76 34.87 -8.80
CA THR A 13 42.46 33.78 -7.84
C THR A 13 43.39 33.47 -6.64
N ALA A 14 42.85 33.57 -5.40
CA ALA A 14 43.20 32.71 -4.25
C ALA A 14 42.11 32.70 -3.13
N LEU A 15 41.44 31.54 -3.00
CA LEU A 15 41.06 30.77 -1.79
C LEU A 15 40.50 31.40 -0.47
N LEU A 16 39.27 30.97 -0.14
CA LEU A 16 38.71 30.45 1.14
C LEU A 16 38.95 31.18 2.50
N CYS A 17 37.87 31.71 3.10
CA CYS A 17 37.43 31.34 4.47
C CYS A 17 36.10 32.00 4.93
N ALA A 18 35.18 31.14 5.38
CA ALA A 18 34.35 31.20 6.60
C ALA A 18 33.28 32.31 6.84
N LEU A 19 32.02 31.84 6.85
CA LEU A 19 31.02 31.96 7.93
C LEU A 19 30.73 33.35 8.52
N SER A 20 29.57 33.89 8.14
CA SER A 20 28.47 34.28 9.06
C SER A 20 27.49 35.15 8.29
N TRP A 21 26.23 34.74 8.19
CA TRP A 21 25.08 35.66 8.05
C TRP A 21 23.82 34.93 8.48
N SER A 22 23.45 35.20 9.73
CA SER A 22 22.20 34.87 10.37
C SER A 22 21.10 35.79 9.85
N GLY A 23 20.20 35.25 9.02
CA GLY A 23 18.94 35.88 8.69
C GLY A 23 17.91 35.59 9.78
N GLN A 24 17.52 36.62 10.54
CA GLN A 24 16.42 36.57 11.49
C GLN A 24 15.10 36.46 10.70
N ALA A 25 14.42 35.32 10.82
CA ALA A 25 13.02 35.19 10.43
C ALA A 25 12.15 35.69 11.58
N LEU A 26 11.32 36.71 11.31
CA LEU A 26 10.32 37.23 12.23
C LEU A 26 9.29 36.14 12.51
N ALA A 27 9.19 35.73 13.77
CA ALA A 27 8.22 34.75 14.25
C ALA A 27 6.79 35.32 14.12
N ALA A 28 5.91 34.56 13.46
CA ALA A 28 4.47 34.80 13.52
C ALA A 28 3.97 34.60 14.97
N PRO A 29 2.95 35.35 15.42
CA PRO A 29 2.38 35.16 16.75
C PRO A 29 1.78 33.76 16.88
N PRO A 30 1.82 33.15 18.07
CA PRO A 30 1.32 31.81 18.30
C PRO A 30 -0.18 31.74 18.03
N GLU A 31 -0.56 30.83 17.13
CA GLU A 31 -1.95 30.45 16.89
C GLU A 31 -2.54 29.88 18.19
N PRO A 32 -3.77 30.27 18.57
CA PRO A 32 -4.38 29.83 19.82
C PRO A 32 -4.55 28.30 19.82
N GLN A 33 -3.92 27.63 20.78
CA GLN A 33 -4.07 26.20 20.98
C GLN A 33 -5.53 25.86 21.32
N PRO A 34 -6.15 24.85 20.66
CA PRO A 34 -7.41 24.31 21.14
C PRO A 34 -7.20 23.70 22.53
N GLY A 35 -8.08 24.04 23.46
CA GLY A 35 -7.98 23.67 24.86
C GLY A 35 -7.89 22.16 25.10
N VAL A 36 -7.04 21.83 26.07
CA VAL A 36 -7.05 20.56 26.81
C VAL A 36 -8.46 20.35 27.41
N ASP A 37 -9.00 19.14 27.32
CA ASP A 37 -10.30 18.65 27.85
C ASP A 37 -11.52 18.55 26.90
N ALA A 38 -11.31 18.29 25.60
CA ALA A 38 -12.32 17.50 24.89
C ALA A 38 -12.13 16.03 25.32
N LYS A 39 -13.02 15.50 26.16
CA LYS A 39 -13.11 14.04 26.36
C LYS A 39 -13.26 13.40 24.98
N VAL A 40 -12.21 12.73 24.50
CA VAL A 40 -12.24 11.96 23.26
C VAL A 40 -13.34 10.93 23.44
N ARG A 41 -14.42 11.09 22.68
CA ARG A 41 -15.58 10.20 22.74
C ARG A 41 -15.35 9.15 21.65
N PRO A 42 -15.28 7.85 22.00
CA PRO A 42 -15.27 6.81 20.99
C PRO A 42 -16.44 6.98 20.03
N HIS A 43 -16.19 6.76 18.75
CA HIS A 43 -17.18 6.76 17.71
C HIS A 43 -18.32 5.80 18.09
N PRO A 44 -19.60 6.12 17.79
CA PRO A 44 -20.73 5.29 18.22
C PRO A 44 -20.65 3.82 17.79
N GLN A 45 -19.97 3.51 16.69
CA GLN A 45 -19.75 2.12 16.24
C GLN A 45 -18.78 1.40 17.17
N ASN A 46 -17.65 2.01 17.52
CA ASN A 46 -16.71 1.49 18.52
C ASN A 46 -17.38 1.36 19.90
N ALA A 47 -18.12 2.39 20.32
CA ALA A 47 -18.89 2.35 21.56
C ALA A 47 -19.98 1.27 21.58
N LYS A 48 -20.53 0.88 20.42
CA LYS A 48 -21.50 -0.23 20.30
C LYS A 48 -20.79 -1.58 20.37
N ALA A 49 -19.65 -1.73 19.70
CA ALA A 49 -18.88 -2.97 19.66
C ALA A 49 -18.29 -3.33 21.03
N LEU A 50 -17.95 -2.34 21.85
CA LEU A 50 -17.43 -2.53 23.21
C LEU A 50 -18.48 -2.88 24.26
N LYS A 51 -19.79 -2.77 23.95
CA LYS A 51 -20.83 -3.20 24.89
C LYS A 51 -20.83 -4.73 24.97
N PRO A 52 -20.95 -5.31 26.18
CA PRO A 52 -21.09 -6.75 26.30
C PRO A 52 -22.35 -7.20 25.56
N SER A 53 -22.18 -7.91 24.45
CA SER A 53 -23.24 -8.71 23.83
C SER A 53 -23.53 -9.91 24.76
N PRO A 54 -24.77 -10.43 24.80
CA PRO A 54 -25.06 -11.63 25.56
C PRO A 54 -24.09 -12.76 25.14
N ALA A 55 -23.64 -13.52 26.13
CA ALA A 55 -22.67 -14.60 25.94
C ALA A 55 -23.14 -15.54 24.80
N PRO A 56 -22.21 -16.02 23.95
CA PRO A 56 -22.56 -17.02 22.97
C PRO A 56 -23.06 -18.28 23.70
N GLU A 57 -24.18 -18.83 23.25
CA GLU A 57 -24.69 -20.11 23.72
C GLU A 57 -23.60 -21.17 23.58
N THR A 58 -23.38 -21.93 24.66
CA THR A 58 -22.42 -23.03 24.71
C THR A 58 -22.90 -24.16 23.82
N HIS A 59 -22.49 -24.16 22.55
CA HIS A 59 -22.48 -25.37 21.74
C HIS A 59 -21.20 -26.16 22.02
N LEU A 60 -21.38 -27.36 22.56
CA LEU A 60 -20.34 -28.38 22.66
C LEU A 60 -20.04 -28.95 21.26
N ILE A 61 -18.76 -29.34 21.04
CA ILE A 61 -18.14 -30.11 19.91
C ILE A 61 -17.41 -29.21 18.86
N PRO A 62 -16.28 -29.56 18.16
CA PRO A 62 -15.27 -30.68 18.16
C PRO A 62 -13.76 -30.17 18.26
N PRO A 63 -12.66 -30.95 18.00
CA PRO A 63 -11.26 -30.56 18.30
C PRO A 63 -10.71 -29.47 17.35
N PRO A 64 -9.54 -28.84 17.63
CA PRO A 64 -9.30 -27.44 17.29
C PRO A 64 -9.23 -27.20 15.79
N LEU A 65 -9.91 -26.14 15.35
CA LEU A 65 -9.64 -25.45 14.08
C LEU A 65 -8.14 -25.08 14.04
N PRO A 66 -7.55 -24.91 12.83
CA PRO A 66 -6.18 -24.38 12.73
C PRO A 66 -6.07 -23.09 13.56
N ASP A 67 -4.89 -22.84 14.12
CA ASP A 67 -4.57 -21.54 14.70
C ASP A 67 -4.90 -20.46 13.65
N CYS A 68 -5.92 -19.63 13.93
CA CYS A 68 -6.27 -18.44 13.17
C CYS A 68 -6.02 -18.49 11.64
N PRO A 69 -6.86 -19.18 10.84
CA PRO A 69 -6.70 -19.18 9.39
C PRO A 69 -6.71 -17.77 8.81
N GLY A 70 -5.69 -17.40 8.04
CA GLY A 70 -5.51 -16.05 7.51
C GLY A 70 -4.67 -15.12 8.38
N MET A 71 -4.21 -15.57 9.55
CA MET A 71 -3.17 -14.89 10.32
C MET A 71 -1.81 -15.14 9.67
N ILE A 72 -1.17 -14.06 9.21
CA ILE A 72 0.14 -14.09 8.56
C ILE A 72 1.12 -13.22 9.34
N ASP A 73 2.37 -13.66 9.41
CA ASP A 73 3.40 -13.02 10.24
C ASP A 73 4.79 -13.07 9.58
N ASN A 74 5.53 -11.97 9.65
CA ASN A 74 6.91 -11.86 9.12
C ASN A 74 7.98 -11.65 10.22
N GLY A 75 7.62 -11.84 11.48
CA GLY A 75 8.44 -11.63 12.67
C GLY A 75 8.41 -10.20 13.24
N VAL A 76 7.75 -9.26 12.56
CA VAL A 76 7.64 -7.85 13.00
C VAL A 76 6.20 -7.33 12.90
N VAL A 77 5.57 -7.57 11.76
CA VAL A 77 4.18 -7.24 11.47
C VAL A 77 3.38 -8.53 11.36
N ARG A 78 2.17 -8.50 11.90
CA ARG A 78 1.20 -9.57 11.76
C ARG A 78 -0.11 -9.01 11.24
N LEU A 79 -0.68 -9.68 10.24
CA LEU A 79 -1.98 -9.35 9.69
C LEU A 79 -2.97 -10.48 9.93
N GLY A 80 -4.23 -10.15 10.11
CA GLY A 80 -5.32 -11.11 10.15
C GLY A 80 -6.23 -10.87 8.96
N VAL A 81 -6.08 -11.67 7.90
CA VAL A 81 -6.73 -11.47 6.62
C VAL A 81 -7.90 -12.44 6.47
N ALA A 82 -9.11 -11.90 6.31
CA ALA A 82 -10.31 -12.68 6.10
C ALA A 82 -10.35 -13.29 4.68
N PRO A 83 -11.17 -14.34 4.44
CA PRO A 83 -11.29 -14.97 3.11
C PRO A 83 -11.67 -14.00 1.97
N ALA A 84 -12.37 -12.91 2.29
CA ALA A 84 -12.75 -11.86 1.34
C ALA A 84 -11.70 -10.74 1.18
N GLY A 85 -10.50 -10.90 1.73
CA GLY A 85 -9.36 -10.01 1.49
C GLY A 85 -9.37 -8.69 2.27
N HIS A 86 -10.30 -8.49 3.21
CA HIS A 86 -10.23 -7.46 4.25
C HIS A 86 -9.46 -7.99 5.47
N LEU A 87 -8.99 -7.10 6.34
CA LEU A 87 -8.35 -7.41 7.61
C LEU A 87 -9.39 -7.64 8.70
N ASN A 88 -8.91 -8.02 9.89
CA ASN A 88 -9.67 -8.29 11.11
C ASN A 88 -10.34 -9.67 11.11
N ILE A 89 -9.61 -10.65 11.66
CA ILE A 89 -10.15 -11.99 11.93
C ILE A 89 -10.23 -12.26 13.44
N PRO A 90 -11.26 -12.97 13.90
CA PRO A 90 -11.32 -13.44 15.29
C PRO A 90 -10.21 -14.46 15.55
N CYS A 91 -9.47 -14.25 16.64
CA CYS A 91 -8.28 -15.02 16.96
C CYS A 91 -8.16 -15.34 18.46
N PRO A 92 -9.10 -16.10 19.04
CA PRO A 92 -9.21 -16.25 20.49
C PRO A 92 -7.99 -16.89 21.18
N THR A 93 -7.13 -17.58 20.43
CA THR A 93 -5.88 -18.17 20.96
C THR A 93 -4.74 -17.16 21.05
N GLN A 94 -4.85 -15.98 20.43
CA GLN A 94 -3.84 -14.95 20.47
C GLN A 94 -3.90 -14.14 21.77
N PRO A 95 -2.75 -13.68 22.29
CA PRO A 95 -2.73 -12.72 23.38
C PRO A 95 -3.54 -11.48 23.04
N VAL A 96 -4.26 -10.97 24.03
CA VAL A 96 -4.93 -9.66 23.96
C VAL A 96 -3.87 -8.60 23.67
N SER A 97 -4.14 -7.73 22.70
CA SER A 97 -3.22 -6.64 22.34
C SER A 97 -2.97 -5.66 23.50
N SER A 98 -1.83 -4.99 23.46
CA SER A 98 -1.45 -3.97 24.46
C SER A 98 -2.28 -2.69 24.32
N GLY A 99 -2.28 -1.84 25.36
CA GLY A 99 -3.07 -0.60 25.41
C GLY A 99 -4.48 -0.80 25.95
N THR A 100 -5.22 0.30 26.11
CA THR A 100 -6.64 0.25 26.48
C THR A 100 -7.46 -0.50 25.44
N HIS A 101 -8.51 -1.22 25.86
CA HIS A 101 -9.44 -1.89 24.94
C HIS A 101 -8.79 -2.93 24.01
N GLY A 102 -7.67 -3.53 24.45
CA GLY A 102 -7.00 -4.59 23.71
C GLY A 102 -7.94 -5.75 23.32
N THR A 103 -7.59 -6.43 22.22
CA THR A 103 -8.40 -7.50 21.62
C THR A 103 -7.55 -8.71 21.21
N SER A 104 -8.16 -9.88 21.18
CA SER A 104 -7.56 -11.09 20.59
C SER A 104 -7.79 -11.17 19.08
N TRP A 105 -8.63 -10.30 18.49
CA TRP A 105 -8.74 -10.18 17.04
C TRP A 105 -7.44 -9.65 16.45
N VAL A 106 -7.07 -10.16 15.28
CA VAL A 106 -5.86 -9.74 14.58
C VAL A 106 -6.27 -8.96 13.34
N GLY A 107 -5.82 -7.71 13.26
CA GLY A 107 -6.04 -6.82 12.12
C GLY A 107 -4.71 -6.44 11.48
N LEU A 108 -4.10 -5.38 12.02
CA LEU A 108 -2.75 -4.91 11.76
C LEU A 108 -2.01 -4.79 13.10
N ARG A 109 -1.12 -5.75 13.37
CA ARG A 109 -0.43 -5.89 14.66
C ARG A 109 1.07 -5.69 14.55
N TYR A 110 1.64 -4.90 15.46
CA TYR A 110 3.08 -4.71 15.64
C TYR A 110 3.59 -5.60 16.77
N LEU A 111 4.28 -6.68 16.42
CA LEU A 111 4.69 -7.71 17.38
C LEU A 111 5.57 -7.20 18.52
N PRO A 112 6.55 -6.29 18.31
CA PRO A 112 7.42 -5.83 19.38
C PRO A 112 6.70 -5.18 20.57
N THR A 113 5.52 -4.60 20.34
CA THR A 113 4.67 -4.01 21.39
C THR A 113 3.41 -4.83 21.65
N ASN A 114 3.16 -5.88 20.87
CA ASN A 114 1.86 -6.55 20.76
C ASN A 114 0.71 -5.55 20.53
N GLY A 115 1.01 -4.44 19.85
CA GLY A 115 0.05 -3.38 19.55
C GLY A 115 -0.81 -3.72 18.36
N GLU A 116 -2.12 -3.51 18.47
CA GLU A 116 -3.09 -3.72 17.40
C GLU A 116 -3.66 -2.37 16.98
N ALA A 117 -3.89 -2.18 15.68
CA ALA A 117 -4.31 -0.89 15.14
C ALA A 117 -5.65 -0.92 14.39
N ALA A 118 -6.19 -2.08 14.02
CA ALA A 118 -7.35 -2.13 13.13
C ALA A 118 -8.57 -2.87 13.67
N ALA A 119 -8.39 -3.59 14.79
CA ALA A 119 -9.34 -4.57 15.31
C ALA A 119 -10.05 -4.21 16.63
N PRO A 120 -9.50 -3.39 17.55
CA PRO A 120 -10.22 -2.95 18.74
C PRO A 120 -11.55 -2.28 18.36
N GLY A 121 -12.51 -2.27 19.29
CA GLY A 121 -13.83 -1.69 18.99
C GLY A 121 -14.52 -2.36 17.79
N SER A 122 -14.86 -1.55 16.79
CA SER A 122 -15.51 -1.99 15.56
C SER A 122 -14.46 -2.22 14.48
N PRO A 123 -14.27 -3.45 13.99
CA PRO A 123 -13.19 -3.78 13.07
C PRO A 123 -13.46 -3.25 11.65
N CYS A 124 -13.27 -1.96 11.44
CA CYS A 124 -13.81 -1.24 10.31
C CYS A 124 -12.92 -1.21 9.07
N GLU A 125 -11.81 -1.92 9.06
CA GLU A 125 -10.97 -2.09 7.88
C GLU A 125 -11.72 -2.78 6.72
N GLY A 126 -11.45 -2.33 5.49
CA GLY A 126 -11.92 -3.04 4.31
C GLY A 126 -11.57 -2.38 2.97
N TRP A 127 -12.22 -2.86 1.92
CA TRP A 127 -11.96 -2.45 0.54
C TRP A 127 -13.22 -2.47 -0.33
N GLY A 128 -13.16 -1.78 -1.47
CA GLY A 128 -14.20 -1.87 -2.51
C GLY A 128 -13.67 -1.62 -3.92
N VAL A 129 -14.42 -2.09 -4.91
CA VAL A 129 -14.14 -1.89 -6.34
C VAL A 129 -15.42 -1.46 -7.05
N ALA A 130 -15.29 -0.62 -8.08
CA ALA A 130 -16.43 -0.21 -8.88
C ALA A 130 -16.08 0.12 -10.33
N SER A 131 -17.07 -0.03 -11.22
CA SER A 131 -17.15 0.73 -12.46
C SER A 131 -18.09 1.90 -12.19
N ALA A 132 -17.54 3.12 -12.18
CA ALA A 132 -18.33 4.31 -11.92
C ALA A 132 -19.23 4.66 -13.12
N ASP A 133 -18.79 4.35 -14.34
CA ASP A 133 -19.55 4.57 -15.56
C ASP A 133 -20.74 3.62 -15.71
N LEU A 134 -20.65 2.37 -15.24
CA LEU A 134 -21.74 1.39 -15.28
C LEU A 134 -22.55 1.34 -13.97
N GLY A 135 -22.13 2.04 -12.92
CA GLY A 135 -22.81 2.03 -11.62
C GLY A 135 -22.71 0.70 -10.86
N ILE A 136 -21.67 -0.09 -11.14
CA ILE A 136 -21.46 -1.41 -10.54
C ILE A 136 -20.45 -1.26 -9.41
N SER A 137 -20.75 -1.79 -8.22
CA SER A 137 -19.80 -1.82 -7.09
C SER A 137 -19.92 -3.08 -6.26
N GLY A 138 -18.84 -3.43 -5.57
CA GLY A 138 -18.81 -4.42 -4.50
C GLY A 138 -17.73 -4.07 -3.50
N HIS A 139 -17.95 -4.42 -2.24
CA HIS A 139 -17.07 -4.03 -1.14
C HIS A 139 -17.16 -5.01 0.03
N SER A 140 -16.12 -5.03 0.85
CA SER A 140 -15.99 -5.91 2.00
C SER A 140 -15.44 -5.18 3.22
N SER A 141 -15.98 -5.49 4.39
CA SER A 141 -15.40 -5.14 5.70
C SER A 141 -15.81 -6.17 6.75
N ALA A 142 -15.06 -6.24 7.85
CA ALA A 142 -15.44 -7.03 9.01
C ALA A 142 -16.54 -6.36 9.85
N GLY A 143 -16.58 -5.02 9.91
CA GLY A 143 -17.45 -4.28 10.82
C GLY A 143 -18.14 -3.04 10.23
N CYS A 144 -17.49 -2.31 9.31
CA CYS A 144 -18.01 -1.05 8.76
C CYS A 144 -18.46 -1.19 7.31
N GLY A 145 -19.77 -1.06 7.10
CA GLY A 145 -20.39 -1.37 5.82
C GLY A 145 -20.54 -2.88 5.67
N SER A 146 -21.78 -3.34 5.52
CA SER A 146 -22.01 -4.76 5.23
C SER A 146 -21.37 -5.10 3.90
N SER A 147 -20.53 -6.14 3.87
CA SER A 147 -20.00 -6.68 2.63
C SER A 147 -21.14 -6.92 1.64
N SER A 148 -20.96 -6.46 0.41
CA SER A 148 -22.04 -6.43 -0.58
C SER A 148 -21.53 -6.75 -1.97
N ASN A 149 -22.33 -7.53 -2.70
CA ASN A 149 -22.08 -7.95 -4.08
C ASN A 149 -20.75 -8.72 -4.28
N LEU A 150 -20.39 -9.59 -3.34
CA LEU A 150 -19.15 -10.37 -3.38
C LEU A 150 -19.42 -11.88 -3.30
N THR A 151 -18.59 -12.65 -3.97
CA THR A 151 -18.47 -14.11 -3.78
C THR A 151 -16.99 -14.48 -3.70
N VAL A 152 -16.58 -15.09 -2.59
CA VAL A 152 -15.20 -15.60 -2.44
C VAL A 152 -15.05 -16.84 -3.32
N GLU A 153 -14.09 -16.81 -4.24
CA GLU A 153 -13.79 -17.93 -5.14
C GLU A 153 -12.62 -18.76 -4.62
N ILE A 154 -11.56 -18.08 -4.16
CA ILE A 154 -10.35 -18.72 -3.65
C ILE A 154 -9.92 -18.04 -2.35
N ASN A 155 -9.56 -18.84 -1.37
CA ASN A 155 -8.84 -18.40 -0.18
C ASN A 155 -7.75 -19.43 0.11
N ALA A 156 -6.49 -19.00 0.09
CA ALA A 156 -5.33 -19.88 0.27
C ALA A 156 -4.32 -19.26 1.25
N PRO A 157 -4.63 -19.24 2.56
CA PRO A 157 -3.70 -18.73 3.56
C PRO A 157 -2.55 -19.70 3.82
N SER A 158 -1.39 -19.13 4.15
CA SER A 158 -0.23 -19.80 4.74
C SER A 158 0.20 -19.03 6.00
N PRO A 159 1.20 -19.49 6.77
CA PRO A 159 1.66 -18.74 7.95
C PRO A 159 2.30 -17.38 7.66
N ILE A 160 2.76 -17.13 6.42
CA ILE A 160 3.53 -15.92 6.06
C ILE A 160 2.89 -15.09 4.95
N SER A 161 2.01 -15.69 4.16
CA SER A 161 1.33 -15.05 3.02
C SER A 161 -0.10 -15.56 2.87
N THR A 162 -0.96 -14.80 2.20
CA THR A 162 -2.30 -15.29 1.83
C THR A 162 -2.73 -14.76 0.48
N LEU A 163 -3.58 -15.54 -0.18
CA LEU A 163 -4.24 -15.21 -1.43
C LEU A 163 -5.76 -15.20 -1.20
N SER A 164 -6.41 -14.11 -1.59
CA SER A 164 -7.86 -14.00 -1.68
C SER A 164 -8.25 -13.67 -3.11
N VAL A 165 -9.22 -14.41 -3.67
CA VAL A 165 -9.83 -14.11 -4.97
C VAL A 165 -11.33 -13.98 -4.76
N VAL A 166 -11.85 -12.81 -5.10
CA VAL A 166 -13.24 -12.43 -4.89
C VAL A 166 -13.86 -11.98 -6.21
N ARG A 167 -14.99 -12.58 -6.56
CA ARG A 167 -15.84 -12.14 -7.66
C ARG A 167 -16.78 -11.04 -7.19
N VAL A 168 -16.94 -10.00 -8.01
CA VAL A 168 -17.89 -8.89 -7.81
C VAL A 168 -18.91 -8.89 -8.94
N GLY A 169 -20.10 -9.43 -8.63
CA GLY A 169 -21.13 -9.72 -9.64
C GLY A 169 -20.56 -10.49 -10.84
N ASP A 170 -20.91 -10.06 -12.05
CA ASP A 170 -20.37 -10.60 -13.29
C ASP A 170 -19.34 -9.67 -13.97
N THR A 171 -18.84 -8.67 -13.24
CA THR A 171 -17.99 -7.61 -13.81
C THR A 171 -16.52 -7.77 -13.44
N PHE A 172 -16.24 -7.97 -12.14
CA PHE A 172 -14.85 -8.02 -11.69
C PHE A 172 -14.50 -9.33 -11.00
N ARG A 173 -13.24 -9.73 -11.15
CA ARG A 173 -12.56 -10.60 -10.21
C ARG A 173 -11.40 -9.82 -9.61
N VAL A 174 -11.39 -9.72 -8.28
CA VAL A 174 -10.37 -9.03 -7.51
C VAL A 174 -9.52 -10.06 -6.79
N THR A 175 -8.21 -9.97 -6.98
CA THR A 175 -7.24 -10.84 -6.32
C THR A 175 -6.33 -9.99 -5.43
N HIS A 176 -6.24 -10.36 -4.16
CA HIS A 176 -5.28 -9.81 -3.20
C HIS A 176 -4.25 -10.88 -2.85
N ILE A 177 -2.97 -10.57 -3.05
CA ILE A 177 -1.85 -11.43 -2.63
C ILE A 177 -1.07 -10.67 -1.56
N TYR A 178 -1.16 -11.12 -0.32
CA TYR A 178 -0.44 -10.57 0.82
C TYR A 178 0.87 -11.32 1.02
N THR A 179 2.00 -10.62 0.96
CA THR A 179 3.34 -11.19 1.20
C THR A 179 4.20 -10.20 2.00
N PRO A 180 5.20 -10.66 2.77
CA PRO A 180 6.17 -9.75 3.36
C PRO A 180 6.86 -8.95 2.26
N SER A 181 7.11 -7.65 2.51
CA SER A 181 7.92 -6.87 1.58
C SER A 181 9.35 -7.43 1.52
N PRO A 182 9.91 -7.65 0.31
CA PRO A 182 11.30 -8.10 0.19
C PRO A 182 12.31 -6.98 0.54
N VAL A 183 11.85 -5.73 0.66
CA VAL A 183 12.70 -4.54 0.87
C VAL A 183 12.85 -4.20 2.35
N THR A 184 11.83 -4.47 3.17
CA THR A 184 11.81 -4.11 4.59
C THR A 184 10.90 -5.04 5.40
N THR A 185 11.29 -5.36 6.63
CA THR A 185 10.47 -6.20 7.53
C THR A 185 9.29 -5.43 8.14
N PHE A 186 9.27 -4.10 8.05
CA PHE A 186 8.19 -3.27 8.59
C PHE A 186 6.91 -3.26 7.74
N LEU A 187 6.92 -3.90 6.57
CA LEU A 187 5.79 -3.89 5.64
C LEU A 187 5.39 -5.30 5.19
N TYR A 188 4.09 -5.49 5.09
CA TYR A 188 3.46 -6.42 4.17
C TYR A 188 3.07 -5.68 2.90
N GLN A 189 3.39 -6.27 1.75
CA GLN A 189 2.90 -5.86 0.45
C GLN A 189 1.60 -6.61 0.13
N VAL A 190 0.69 -5.92 -0.54
CA VAL A 190 -0.52 -6.50 -1.11
C VAL A 190 -0.52 -6.21 -2.60
N ASN A 191 -0.30 -7.24 -3.41
CA ASN A 191 -0.50 -7.14 -4.85
C ASN A 191 -2.00 -7.25 -5.12
N VAL A 192 -2.59 -6.18 -5.65
CA VAL A 192 -4.01 -6.11 -5.99
C VAL A 192 -4.15 -6.19 -7.50
N LEU A 193 -4.91 -7.18 -7.97
CA LEU A 193 -5.21 -7.39 -9.38
C LEU A 193 -6.72 -7.31 -9.56
N ILE A 194 -7.18 -6.47 -10.48
CA ILE A 194 -8.60 -6.35 -10.82
C ILE A 194 -8.77 -6.77 -12.29
N GLU A 195 -9.39 -7.93 -12.50
CA GLU A 195 -9.74 -8.47 -13.82
C GLU A 195 -11.16 -8.05 -14.19
N ASN A 196 -11.39 -7.59 -15.43
CA ASN A 196 -12.73 -7.46 -15.99
C ASN A 196 -13.15 -8.80 -16.61
N ILE A 197 -13.96 -9.56 -15.87
CA ILE A 197 -14.48 -10.87 -16.30
C ILE A 197 -15.81 -10.75 -17.07
N GLY A 198 -16.33 -9.54 -17.19
CA GLY A 198 -17.56 -9.25 -17.91
C GLY A 198 -17.33 -9.10 -19.42
N THR A 199 -18.36 -8.61 -20.10
CA THR A 199 -18.34 -8.35 -21.55
C THR A 199 -18.35 -6.86 -21.89
N ALA A 200 -18.58 -5.99 -20.90
CA ALA A 200 -18.63 -4.55 -21.07
C ALA A 200 -17.25 -3.91 -20.83
N PHE A 201 -16.92 -2.90 -21.62
CA PHE A 201 -15.77 -2.03 -21.36
C PHE A 201 -16.06 -1.14 -20.15
N VAL A 202 -15.13 -1.09 -19.19
CA VAL A 202 -15.19 -0.20 -18.03
C VAL A 202 -14.38 1.04 -18.33
N ALA A 203 -15.03 2.20 -18.44
CA ALA A 203 -14.34 3.46 -18.73
C ALA A 203 -13.76 4.13 -17.46
N ASP A 204 -14.33 3.87 -16.28
CA ASP A 204 -13.92 4.49 -15.03
C ASP A 204 -13.85 3.47 -13.88
N LEU A 205 -12.73 2.75 -13.80
CA LEU A 205 -12.43 1.80 -12.72
C LEU A 205 -12.02 2.54 -11.44
N ARG A 206 -12.70 2.22 -10.34
CA ARG A 206 -12.42 2.75 -9.00
C ARG A 206 -12.08 1.65 -8.01
N TYR A 207 -11.26 2.02 -7.03
CA TYR A 207 -10.95 1.17 -5.88
C TYR A 207 -10.92 2.02 -4.62
N THR A 208 -11.35 1.46 -3.51
CA THR A 208 -11.33 2.10 -2.18
C THR A 208 -10.63 1.18 -1.20
N ARG A 209 -9.81 1.74 -0.32
CA ARG A 209 -9.32 1.04 0.87
C ARG A 209 -9.46 1.95 2.07
N GLY A 210 -9.95 1.41 3.18
CA GLY A 210 -10.11 2.15 4.40
C GLY A 210 -9.75 1.34 5.64
N ILE A 211 -9.26 2.03 6.66
CA ILE A 211 -8.89 1.48 7.95
C ILE A 211 -9.35 2.43 9.07
N ASP A 212 -9.96 1.87 10.10
CA ASP A 212 -10.20 2.56 11.37
C ASP A 212 -9.00 2.29 12.25
N TYR A 213 -8.39 3.34 12.79
CA TYR A 213 -7.17 3.21 13.56
C TYR A 213 -7.47 3.24 15.05
N ASP A 214 -6.89 2.30 15.79
CA ASP A 214 -7.18 2.07 17.20
C ASP A 214 -5.91 2.03 18.06
N VAL A 215 -5.09 3.06 17.92
CA VAL A 215 -3.66 2.94 18.24
C VAL A 215 -3.39 3.12 19.74
N LEU A 216 -2.71 2.14 20.34
CA LEU A 216 -2.20 2.21 21.71
C LEU A 216 -1.28 3.42 21.93
N PRO A 217 -1.14 3.93 23.18
CA PRO A 217 -1.64 3.39 24.45
C PRO A 217 -3.13 3.61 24.71
N ASN A 218 -3.70 4.67 24.12
CA ASN A 218 -5.06 5.14 24.37
C ASN A 218 -5.87 4.98 23.08
N THR A 219 -6.37 3.77 22.86
CA THR A 219 -7.21 3.39 21.70
C THR A 219 -8.46 4.28 21.58
N PHE A 220 -8.92 4.53 20.35
CA PHE A 220 -9.96 5.51 19.97
C PHE A 220 -9.52 6.97 20.16
N SER A 221 -8.22 7.20 20.19
CA SER A 221 -7.61 8.49 20.49
C SER A 221 -6.22 8.52 19.86
N GLU A 222 -6.18 8.52 18.54
CA GLU A 222 -4.96 8.53 17.75
C GLU A 222 -4.79 9.82 16.96
N TYR A 223 -3.58 9.99 16.45
CA TYR A 223 -3.22 11.02 15.50
C TYR A 223 -2.95 10.37 14.15
N VAL A 224 -3.65 10.85 13.13
CA VAL A 224 -3.54 10.36 11.75
C VAL A 224 -2.85 11.39 10.87
N THR A 225 -1.98 10.93 9.99
CA THR A 225 -1.41 11.70 8.88
C THR A 225 -1.85 11.04 7.59
N VAL A 226 -2.26 11.84 6.60
CA VAL A 226 -2.39 11.43 5.20
C VAL A 226 -1.49 12.32 4.36
N ALA A 227 -0.76 11.73 3.42
CA ALA A 227 0.15 12.48 2.55
C ALA A 227 0.24 11.84 1.15
N GLY A 228 0.64 12.65 0.16
CA GLY A 228 0.85 12.21 -1.21
C GLY A 228 -0.43 12.16 -2.06
N THR A 229 -1.47 12.85 -1.62
CA THR A 229 -2.74 12.98 -2.38
C THR A 229 -2.70 14.17 -3.33
N SER A 230 -2.05 15.28 -2.93
CA SER A 230 -1.96 16.49 -3.76
C SER A 230 -1.21 16.23 -5.06
N GLY A 231 -1.87 16.48 -6.20
CA GLY A 231 -1.30 16.28 -7.53
C GLY A 231 -1.14 14.83 -7.96
N ASN A 232 -1.60 13.86 -7.15
CA ASN A 232 -1.56 12.45 -7.50
C ASN A 232 -2.78 12.09 -8.38
N PRO A 233 -2.59 11.74 -9.66
CA PRO A 233 -3.70 11.52 -10.59
C PRO A 233 -4.51 10.26 -10.29
N TRP A 234 -3.98 9.36 -9.46
CA TRP A 234 -4.61 8.11 -9.08
C TRP A 234 -5.51 8.25 -7.86
N VAL A 235 -5.35 9.31 -7.06
CA VAL A 235 -6.12 9.55 -5.84
C VAL A 235 -7.25 10.52 -6.14
N VAL A 236 -8.48 10.07 -5.90
CA VAL A 236 -9.71 10.85 -6.06
C VAL A 236 -9.97 11.65 -4.79
N GLY A 237 -9.76 11.02 -3.64
CA GLY A 237 -9.94 11.61 -2.33
C GLY A 237 -9.29 10.75 -1.27
N ALA A 238 -9.00 11.38 -0.13
CA ALA A 238 -8.64 10.68 1.09
C ALA A 238 -9.19 11.48 2.27
N VAL A 239 -9.67 10.79 3.29
CA VAL A 239 -10.25 11.41 4.49
C VAL A 239 -9.80 10.73 5.78
N ASP A 240 -9.97 11.41 6.91
CA ASP A 240 -9.70 10.93 8.27
C ASP A 240 -10.80 10.02 8.87
N ASN A 241 -11.66 9.48 8.01
CA ASN A 241 -12.83 8.69 8.38
C ASN A 241 -12.75 7.29 7.77
N ASN A 242 -13.23 6.30 8.49
CA ASN A 242 -13.49 4.96 7.94
C ASN A 242 -14.73 4.30 8.56
N PHE A 243 -15.62 5.10 9.13
CA PHE A 243 -16.90 4.64 9.68
C PHE A 243 -18.06 4.70 8.65
N VAL A 244 -17.71 4.95 7.39
CA VAL A 244 -18.62 5.11 6.25
C VAL A 244 -18.55 3.90 5.32
N SER A 245 -19.23 3.98 4.17
CA SER A 245 -19.24 2.88 3.21
C SER A 245 -17.91 2.80 2.45
N LEU A 246 -17.40 1.58 2.29
CA LEU A 246 -16.26 1.26 1.45
C LEU A 246 -16.62 1.03 -0.03
N SER A 247 -17.86 1.32 -0.43
CA SER A 247 -18.19 1.34 -1.86
C SER A 247 -17.54 2.57 -2.51
N PRO A 248 -16.74 2.42 -3.59
CA PRO A 248 -16.12 3.56 -4.26
C PRO A 248 -17.10 4.54 -4.92
N LEU A 249 -18.40 4.21 -4.93
CA LEU A 249 -19.47 5.05 -5.45
C LEU A 249 -20.27 5.75 -4.34
N ALA A 250 -20.03 5.39 -3.08
CA ALA A 250 -20.66 6.05 -1.95
C ALA A 250 -19.96 7.38 -1.65
N PRO A 251 -20.69 8.38 -1.10
CA PRO A 251 -20.06 9.59 -0.62
C PRO A 251 -19.19 9.29 0.60
N ASP A 252 -18.02 9.91 0.63
CA ASP A 252 -17.10 9.89 1.75
C ASP A 252 -17.00 11.31 2.37
N PHE A 253 -16.76 11.39 3.67
CA PHE A 253 -16.70 12.65 4.42
C PHE A 253 -15.83 12.53 5.67
N PRO A 254 -15.16 13.63 6.07
CA PRO A 254 -14.22 13.59 7.18
C PRO A 254 -14.93 13.61 8.55
N VAL A 255 -14.27 13.06 9.58
CA VAL A 255 -14.74 13.13 10.99
C VAL A 255 -14.27 14.42 11.67
N MET A 256 -13.00 14.77 11.52
CA MET A 256 -12.35 15.94 12.14
C MET A 256 -11.85 16.96 11.10
N GLY A 257 -12.38 16.88 9.87
CA GLY A 257 -12.05 17.80 8.78
C GLY A 257 -10.79 17.42 8.01
N GLY A 258 -10.21 16.25 8.25
CA GLY A 258 -9.08 15.74 7.47
C GLY A 258 -9.50 15.39 6.05
N LEU A 259 -9.11 16.23 5.08
CA LEU A 259 -9.38 16.05 3.65
C LEU A 259 -8.07 16.19 2.87
N GLY A 260 -7.74 15.18 2.04
CA GLY A 260 -6.49 15.14 1.31
C GLY A 260 -5.28 15.04 2.26
N ASP A 261 -4.25 15.85 2.04
CA ASP A 261 -3.04 15.83 2.86
C ASP A 261 -3.25 16.57 4.19
N PHE A 262 -2.98 15.88 5.31
CA PHE A 262 -3.00 16.46 6.66
C PHE A 262 -1.98 15.74 7.55
N THR A 263 -1.47 16.43 8.58
CA THR A 263 -0.42 15.88 9.45
C THR A 263 -0.86 15.87 10.90
N ASN A 264 -0.76 14.71 11.56
CA ASN A 264 -1.06 14.54 12.98
C ASN A 264 -2.41 15.15 13.38
N LEU A 265 -3.44 14.93 12.56
CA LEU A 265 -4.80 15.33 12.92
C LEU A 265 -5.27 14.42 14.07
N GLY A 266 -5.79 15.03 15.13
CA GLY A 266 -6.19 14.33 16.35
C GLY A 266 -5.90 15.15 17.61
N PRO A 267 -6.02 14.55 18.81
CA PRO A 267 -6.40 13.15 19.03
C PRO A 267 -7.90 12.95 18.80
N GLY A 268 -8.27 11.83 18.19
CA GLY A 268 -9.67 11.44 17.96
C GLY A 268 -9.79 9.94 17.69
N ASP A 269 -11.02 9.46 17.51
CA ASP A 269 -11.30 8.12 16.98
C ASP A 269 -11.38 8.26 15.45
N LEU A 270 -10.28 7.98 14.78
CA LEU A 270 -9.97 8.38 13.41
C LEU A 270 -9.52 7.20 12.57
N GLY A 271 -9.80 7.29 11.28
CA GLY A 271 -9.34 6.34 10.29
C GLY A 271 -8.53 6.99 9.17
N ALA A 272 -8.30 6.21 8.14
CA ALA A 272 -7.96 6.73 6.82
C ALA A 272 -8.71 5.92 5.77
N GLN A 273 -9.43 6.59 4.89
CA GLN A 273 -10.01 6.01 3.69
C GLN A 273 -9.44 6.72 2.46
N PHE A 274 -9.04 5.93 1.46
CA PHE A 274 -8.52 6.40 0.18
C PHE A 274 -9.40 5.89 -0.96
N ASP A 275 -9.82 6.79 -1.83
CA ASP A 275 -10.51 6.49 -3.06
C ASP A 275 -9.58 6.70 -4.26
N PHE A 276 -9.50 5.70 -5.13
CA PHE A 276 -8.61 5.69 -6.28
C PHE A 276 -9.39 5.64 -7.60
N ARG A 277 -8.84 6.28 -8.63
CA ARG A 277 -9.27 6.14 -10.03
C ARG A 277 -8.16 5.47 -10.81
N LEU A 278 -8.44 4.31 -11.37
CA LEU A 278 -7.46 3.40 -12.00
C LEU A 278 -7.55 3.36 -13.53
N GLY A 279 -8.33 4.28 -14.11
CA GLY A 279 -8.51 4.41 -15.56
C GLY A 279 -9.52 3.41 -16.13
N SER A 280 -9.37 3.06 -17.40
CA SER A 280 -10.24 2.09 -18.07
C SER A 280 -9.74 0.65 -17.94
N LEU A 281 -10.64 -0.30 -18.16
CA LEU A 281 -10.37 -1.74 -18.16
C LEU A 281 -11.27 -2.47 -19.18
N ALA A 282 -10.67 -2.98 -20.26
CA ALA A 282 -11.42 -3.74 -21.27
C ALA A 282 -11.76 -5.17 -20.79
N PRO A 283 -12.75 -5.85 -21.41
CA PRO A 283 -13.03 -7.25 -21.13
C PRO A 283 -11.79 -8.14 -21.26
N GLY A 284 -11.54 -8.96 -20.25
CA GLY A 284 -10.38 -9.84 -20.17
C GLY A 284 -9.07 -9.16 -19.78
N GLU A 285 -9.05 -7.84 -19.57
CA GLU A 285 -7.86 -7.13 -19.07
C GLU A 285 -7.81 -7.13 -17.54
N VAL A 286 -6.58 -7.00 -17.03
CA VAL A 286 -6.24 -6.88 -15.61
C VAL A 286 -5.56 -5.54 -15.34
N ARG A 287 -5.99 -4.86 -14.28
CA ARG A 287 -5.28 -3.73 -13.68
C ARG A 287 -4.61 -4.18 -12.39
N GLY A 288 -3.28 -4.09 -12.34
CA GLY A 288 -2.48 -4.35 -11.15
C GLY A 288 -2.01 -3.07 -10.46
N PHE A 289 -1.91 -3.11 -9.13
CA PHE A 289 -1.20 -2.11 -8.32
C PHE A 289 -0.77 -2.72 -6.97
N ARG A 290 0.02 -2.00 -6.17
CA ARG A 290 0.48 -2.45 -4.85
C ARG A 290 -0.08 -1.55 -3.75
N THR A 291 -0.56 -2.17 -2.68
CA THR A 291 -0.77 -1.47 -1.39
C THR A 291 0.12 -2.08 -0.32
N PHE A 292 0.28 -1.40 0.80
CA PHE A 292 1.14 -1.82 1.89
C PHE A 292 0.45 -1.63 3.22
N TYR A 293 0.63 -2.60 4.12
CA TYR A 293 0.30 -2.49 5.53
C TYR A 293 1.55 -2.64 6.35
N GLY A 294 1.68 -1.92 7.45
CA GLY A 294 2.83 -2.14 8.31
C GLY A 294 2.83 -1.39 9.61
N ALA A 295 3.92 -1.61 10.34
CA ALA A 295 4.19 -0.92 11.58
C ALA A 295 5.70 -0.85 11.85
N ALA A 296 6.13 0.24 12.46
CA ALA A 296 7.52 0.45 12.90
C ALA A 296 7.55 1.09 14.29
N GLY A 297 8.69 1.03 14.98
CA GLY A 297 8.82 1.57 16.33
C GLY A 297 8.93 3.10 16.40
N SER A 298 9.08 3.78 15.25
CA SER A 298 9.21 5.22 15.15
C SER A 298 8.63 5.76 13.86
N HIS A 299 8.35 7.07 13.84
CA HIS A 299 7.86 7.77 12.66
C HIS A 299 8.90 7.77 11.52
N ALA A 300 10.19 7.92 11.88
CA ALA A 300 11.27 7.93 10.90
C ALA A 300 11.42 6.57 10.20
N ASP A 301 11.38 5.46 10.96
CA ASP A 301 11.46 4.11 10.39
C ASP A 301 10.27 3.80 9.49
N ALA A 302 9.07 4.27 9.88
CA ALA A 302 7.86 4.13 9.07
C ALA A 302 8.00 4.86 7.72
N LEU A 303 8.43 6.12 7.73
CA LEU A 303 8.65 6.88 6.49
C LEU A 303 9.75 6.25 5.62
N ASN A 304 10.85 5.78 6.22
CA ASN A 304 11.92 5.11 5.49
C ASN A 304 11.42 3.82 4.81
N ALA A 305 10.60 3.03 5.50
CA ALA A 305 10.01 1.80 4.95
C ALA A 305 9.10 2.09 3.76
N LEU A 306 8.20 3.08 3.87
CA LEU A 306 7.31 3.51 2.80
C LEU A 306 8.07 4.10 1.60
N ALA A 307 9.08 4.92 1.86
CA ALA A 307 9.93 5.48 0.81
C ALA A 307 10.71 4.39 0.05
N ALA A 308 11.21 3.37 0.76
CA ALA A 308 11.97 2.28 0.16
C ALA A 308 11.16 1.43 -0.82
N VAL A 309 9.84 1.32 -0.62
CA VAL A 309 8.94 0.62 -1.55
C VAL A 309 8.26 1.56 -2.57
N GLY A 310 8.60 2.85 -2.55
CA GLY A 310 8.14 3.82 -3.55
C GLY A 310 6.66 4.12 -3.51
N VAL A 311 6.03 4.22 -2.32
CA VAL A 311 4.62 4.62 -2.23
C VAL A 311 4.43 6.06 -2.73
N SER A 312 3.31 6.30 -3.40
CA SER A 312 2.93 7.63 -3.91
C SER A 312 2.00 8.39 -2.96
N ALA A 313 1.21 7.65 -2.17
CA ALA A 313 0.32 8.17 -1.15
C ALA A 313 0.34 7.22 0.05
N TYR A 314 0.17 7.74 1.26
CA TYR A 314 0.19 6.93 2.47
C TYR A 314 -0.61 7.56 3.61
N SER A 315 -0.91 6.75 4.61
CA SER A 315 -1.33 7.23 5.92
C SER A 315 -0.48 6.64 7.03
N LEU A 316 -0.36 7.39 8.13
CA LEU A 316 0.31 6.98 9.36
C LEU A 316 -0.63 7.17 10.54
N ALA A 317 -0.63 6.24 11.48
CA ALA A 317 -1.39 6.35 12.73
C ALA A 317 -0.51 6.12 13.96
N LYS A 318 -0.67 6.99 14.96
CA LYS A 318 0.15 7.04 16.19
C LYS A 318 -0.75 7.33 17.39
N GLY A 319 -0.48 6.70 18.54
CA GLY A 319 -1.33 6.86 19.71
C GLY A 319 -1.24 8.24 20.36
N ASN A 320 -2.22 8.58 21.21
CA ASN A 320 -2.19 9.77 22.06
C ASN A 320 -1.36 9.51 23.32
N TRP A 321 -0.12 10.00 23.38
CA TRP A 321 0.79 9.75 24.49
C TRP A 321 1.80 10.89 24.65
N ASN A 322 2.09 11.27 25.90
CA ASN A 322 3.04 12.35 26.23
C ASN A 322 4.50 11.88 26.45
N GLY A 323 4.79 10.59 26.31
CA GLY A 323 6.14 10.03 26.49
C GLY A 323 6.48 9.61 27.94
N SER A 324 5.53 9.70 28.87
CA SER A 324 5.70 9.26 30.26
C SER A 324 4.77 8.10 30.62
N GLY A 325 5.14 7.31 31.64
CA GLY A 325 4.40 6.11 32.02
C GLY A 325 4.67 4.93 31.08
N ASP A 326 3.96 3.82 31.30
CA ASP A 326 4.06 2.61 30.46
C ASP A 326 3.09 2.72 29.27
N PRO A 327 3.58 2.84 28.02
CA PRO A 327 2.72 2.94 26.85
C PRO A 327 2.06 1.59 26.47
N LEU A 328 2.41 0.48 27.12
CA LEU A 328 1.78 -0.83 26.87
C LEU A 328 0.65 -1.14 27.87
N SER A 329 0.45 -0.28 28.87
CA SER A 329 -0.53 -0.46 29.93
C SER A 329 -1.95 -0.69 29.41
N ALA A 330 -2.62 -1.72 29.93
CA ALA A 330 -4.03 -2.01 29.63
C ALA A 330 -5.00 -0.94 30.16
N THR A 331 -4.55 -0.05 31.07
CA THR A 331 -5.34 1.07 31.58
C THR A 331 -5.01 2.39 30.89
N GLY A 332 -4.19 2.35 29.83
CA GLY A 332 -3.73 3.53 29.10
C GLY A 332 -2.53 4.21 29.73
N ALA A 333 -2.09 5.28 29.08
CA ALA A 333 -0.93 6.07 29.47
C ALA A 333 -1.25 7.57 29.44
N PRO A 334 -0.48 8.43 30.14
CA PRO A 334 -0.65 9.87 30.09
C PRO A 334 -0.71 10.44 28.66
N THR A 335 -1.81 11.11 28.33
CA THR A 335 -2.11 11.63 26.99
C THR A 335 -1.24 12.83 26.62
N GLY A 336 -0.88 12.97 25.34
CA GLY A 336 -0.14 14.09 24.78
C GLY A 336 0.28 13.86 23.32
N THR A 337 1.15 14.74 22.81
CA THR A 337 1.56 14.76 21.39
C THR A 337 2.93 14.14 21.12
N TYR A 338 3.61 13.60 22.15
CA TYR A 338 4.94 13.02 22.00
C TYR A 338 4.95 11.87 20.97
N ALA A 339 3.99 10.95 21.07
CA ALA A 339 3.83 9.85 20.11
C ALA A 339 3.47 10.35 18.71
N ALA A 340 2.65 11.40 18.57
CA ALA A 340 2.32 11.99 17.27
C ALA A 340 3.56 12.51 16.52
N VAL A 341 4.52 13.08 17.26
CA VAL A 341 5.76 13.64 16.71
C VAL A 341 6.82 12.56 16.48
N THR A 342 7.04 11.69 17.46
CA THR A 342 8.14 10.70 17.44
C THR A 342 7.77 9.39 16.75
N GLY A 343 6.48 9.05 16.76
CA GLY A 343 5.97 7.77 16.33
C GLY A 343 6.20 6.60 17.30
N GLN A 344 6.59 6.89 18.54
CA GLN A 344 6.77 5.88 19.59
C GLN A 344 5.46 5.59 20.34
N PRO A 345 5.27 4.37 20.88
CA PRO A 345 6.15 3.20 20.70
C PRO A 345 5.93 2.49 19.36
N ASN A 346 4.91 2.90 18.59
CA ASN A 346 4.59 2.36 17.28
C ASN A 346 3.98 3.42 16.35
N THR A 347 4.34 3.33 15.08
CA THR A 347 3.70 4.03 13.96
C THR A 347 3.15 2.99 13.01
N PHE A 348 1.83 2.95 12.85
CA PHE A 348 1.15 2.10 11.89
C PHE A 348 1.06 2.78 10.53
N MET A 349 1.04 2.00 9.46
CA MET A 349 1.17 2.47 8.09
C MET A 349 0.15 1.80 7.17
N TYR A 350 -0.42 2.61 6.29
CA TYR A 350 -0.97 2.16 5.02
C TYR A 350 -0.28 2.92 3.87
N GLY A 351 0.02 2.25 2.76
CA GLY A 351 0.65 2.86 1.60
C GLY A 351 0.06 2.40 0.28
N PHE A 352 0.06 3.29 -0.71
CA PHE A 352 -0.41 3.03 -2.07
C PHE A 352 0.70 3.32 -3.09
N ARG A 353 0.99 2.33 -3.92
CA ARG A 353 1.84 2.46 -5.10
C ARG A 353 1.00 2.21 -6.36
N PRO A 354 0.95 3.17 -7.29
CA PRO A 354 0.01 3.16 -8.40
C PRO A 354 0.35 2.08 -9.42
N PRO A 355 -0.58 1.77 -10.35
CA PRO A 355 -0.27 0.93 -11.51
C PRO A 355 0.96 1.44 -12.27
N GLU A 356 1.87 0.53 -12.61
CA GLU A 356 2.95 0.79 -13.56
C GLU A 356 2.69 0.01 -14.85
N SER A 357 3.14 0.54 -15.98
CA SER A 357 3.05 -0.15 -17.27
C SER A 357 4.36 0.03 -18.00
N PRO A 358 4.84 -1.01 -18.70
CA PRO A 358 6.10 -0.92 -19.40
C PRO A 358 5.98 0.14 -20.49
N THR A 359 6.85 1.15 -20.43
CA THR A 359 6.98 2.19 -21.46
C THR A 359 8.14 1.91 -22.40
N SER A 360 9.04 1.02 -22.00
CA SER A 360 10.20 0.58 -22.75
C SER A 360 10.60 -0.81 -22.29
N CYS A 361 11.31 -1.53 -23.15
CA CYS A 361 11.91 -2.80 -22.83
C CYS A 361 13.10 -3.06 -23.75
N THR A 362 14.04 -3.85 -23.24
CA THR A 362 15.22 -4.31 -23.97
C THR A 362 15.14 -5.80 -24.18
N VAL A 363 15.92 -6.29 -25.13
CA VAL A 363 16.11 -7.72 -25.37
C VAL A 363 17.45 -8.15 -24.77
N GLU A 364 17.45 -9.23 -23.99
CA GLU A 364 18.62 -9.70 -23.26
C GLU A 364 18.77 -11.22 -23.28
N CYS A 365 19.98 -11.70 -22.94
CA CYS A 365 20.29 -13.10 -22.70
C CYS A 365 20.20 -13.40 -21.20
N PRO A 366 19.29 -14.26 -20.73
CA PRO A 366 19.16 -14.58 -19.31
C PRO A 366 20.32 -15.49 -18.85
N ASN A 367 20.71 -15.36 -17.58
CA ASN A 367 21.75 -16.08 -16.82
C ASN A 367 23.17 -15.48 -16.85
N LEU A 368 23.60 -14.96 -15.70
CA LEU A 368 24.99 -14.64 -15.36
C LEU A 368 25.79 -15.91 -15.04
N LEU A 369 26.83 -16.25 -15.82
CA LEU A 369 28.07 -16.92 -15.35
C LEU A 369 29.26 -16.60 -16.29
N SER A 370 30.07 -15.62 -15.88
CA SER A 370 31.55 -15.49 -15.94
C SER A 370 32.44 -16.00 -17.10
N GLN A 371 31.98 -16.49 -18.25
CA GLN A 371 32.88 -16.99 -19.31
C GLN A 371 32.45 -16.73 -20.78
N GLY A 372 31.34 -16.03 -21.06
CA GLY A 372 30.86 -15.81 -22.43
C GLY A 372 30.63 -14.34 -22.78
N VAL A 373 30.95 -13.95 -24.03
CA VAL A 373 30.46 -12.71 -24.65
C VAL A 373 29.08 -13.02 -25.22
N TYR A 374 28.03 -12.55 -24.55
CA TYR A 374 26.66 -12.64 -25.03
C TYR A 374 26.34 -11.32 -25.74
N THR A 375 26.21 -11.36 -27.05
CA THR A 375 25.76 -10.22 -27.84
C THR A 375 24.46 -10.59 -28.49
N VAL A 376 23.44 -9.77 -28.28
CA VAL A 376 22.33 -9.67 -29.23
C VAL A 376 22.95 -9.16 -30.53
N ASP A 377 22.80 -9.92 -31.62
CA ASP A 377 23.48 -9.63 -32.88
C ASP A 377 22.96 -8.33 -33.49
N ARG A 378 23.67 -7.23 -33.26
CA ARG A 378 23.42 -5.90 -33.85
C ARG A 378 23.46 -5.85 -35.39
N ALA A 379 23.93 -6.92 -36.07
CA ALA A 379 24.15 -6.94 -37.51
C ALA A 379 23.27 -7.96 -38.27
N GLY A 380 22.45 -8.75 -37.58
CA GLY A 380 21.66 -9.86 -38.13
C GLY A 380 20.14 -9.66 -38.08
N VAL A 381 19.39 -10.49 -38.79
CA VAL A 381 17.93 -10.39 -38.97
C VAL A 381 17.12 -10.80 -37.72
N GLU A 382 17.76 -11.36 -36.69
CA GLU A 382 17.12 -11.89 -35.47
C GLU A 382 18.02 -11.72 -34.23
N ASP A 383 17.42 -11.29 -33.11
CA ASP A 383 18.06 -11.26 -31.80
C ASP A 383 18.30 -12.68 -31.28
N ARG A 384 19.55 -13.08 -31.05
CA ARG A 384 19.94 -14.40 -30.52
C ARG A 384 21.06 -14.29 -29.51
N CYS A 385 21.12 -15.23 -28.57
CA CYS A 385 22.23 -15.34 -27.64
C CYS A 385 23.33 -16.19 -28.25
N VAL A 386 24.60 -15.82 -28.02
CA VAL A 386 25.76 -16.62 -28.44
C VAL A 386 26.55 -17.01 -27.20
N VAL A 387 26.78 -18.31 -27.03
CA VAL A 387 27.49 -18.90 -25.90
C VAL A 387 28.62 -19.76 -26.44
N ASN A 388 29.88 -19.37 -26.19
CA ASN A 388 31.06 -20.08 -26.69
C ASN A 388 31.02 -20.35 -28.21
N GLY A 389 30.48 -19.42 -29.00
CA GLY A 389 30.33 -19.57 -30.45
C GLY A 389 29.20 -20.51 -30.90
N GLN A 390 28.33 -20.94 -29.99
CA GLN A 390 27.09 -21.65 -30.29
C GLN A 390 25.89 -20.74 -30.06
N TYR A 391 24.89 -20.83 -30.95
CA TYR A 391 23.64 -20.08 -30.79
C TYR A 391 22.78 -20.69 -29.69
N ASP A 392 22.26 -19.84 -28.81
CA ASP A 392 21.22 -20.15 -27.82
C ASP A 392 20.01 -19.25 -28.10
N ASN A 393 18.83 -19.86 -28.13
CA ASN A 393 17.56 -19.18 -28.41
C ASN A 393 16.89 -18.68 -27.11
N ARG A 394 17.57 -18.79 -25.96
CA ARG A 394 17.10 -18.19 -24.70
C ARG A 394 17.29 -16.68 -24.76
N VAL A 395 16.32 -16.00 -25.34
CA VAL A 395 16.25 -14.54 -25.35
C VAL A 395 15.04 -14.12 -24.53
N VAL A 396 15.16 -13.04 -23.77
CA VAL A 396 14.07 -12.47 -22.97
C VAL A 396 13.86 -11.01 -23.31
N ALA A 397 12.60 -10.60 -23.31
CA ALA A 397 12.22 -9.20 -23.19
C ALA A 397 12.30 -8.81 -21.72
N VAL A 398 12.90 -7.66 -21.43
CA VAL A 398 13.16 -7.19 -20.07
C VAL A 398 12.70 -5.76 -19.92
N THR A 399 12.09 -5.46 -18.78
CA THR A 399 11.77 -4.12 -18.35
C THR A 399 11.96 -4.00 -16.84
N THR A 400 11.76 -2.81 -16.31
CA THR A 400 11.72 -2.58 -14.86
C THR A 400 10.36 -2.01 -14.50
N LEU A 401 9.60 -2.74 -13.71
CA LEU A 401 8.34 -2.30 -13.12
C LEU A 401 8.45 -2.40 -11.63
N HIS A 402 7.94 -1.42 -10.94
CA HIS A 402 8.01 -1.31 -9.50
C HIS A 402 9.45 -1.31 -8.93
N GLY A 403 10.44 -0.92 -9.74
CA GLY A 403 11.87 -1.03 -9.40
C GLY A 403 12.41 -2.46 -9.44
N GLU A 404 11.59 -3.41 -9.91
CA GLU A 404 11.89 -4.82 -10.03
C GLU A 404 12.05 -5.19 -11.51
N ARG A 405 12.97 -6.11 -11.78
CA ARG A 405 13.20 -6.62 -13.12
C ARG A 405 12.06 -7.57 -13.48
N VAL A 406 11.35 -7.25 -14.55
CA VAL A 406 10.31 -8.10 -15.12
C VAL A 406 10.81 -8.61 -16.46
N GLU A 407 10.77 -9.92 -16.66
CA GLU A 407 11.22 -10.54 -17.89
C GLU A 407 10.25 -11.62 -18.38
N PHE A 408 10.08 -11.68 -19.70
CA PHE A 408 9.31 -12.71 -20.39
C PHE A 408 10.17 -13.33 -21.49
N SER A 409 10.07 -14.64 -21.69
CA SER A 409 10.75 -15.31 -22.80
C SER A 409 10.24 -14.81 -24.15
N CYS A 410 11.12 -14.74 -25.15
CA CYS A 410 10.81 -14.35 -26.53
C CYS A 410 10.07 -15.47 -27.31
N MET A 411 8.95 -15.95 -26.78
CA MET A 411 8.08 -16.91 -27.46
C MET A 411 6.74 -16.28 -27.82
N ASP A 412 6.03 -16.87 -28.78
CA ASP A 412 4.66 -16.47 -29.08
C ASP A 412 3.73 -16.94 -27.93
N TYR A 413 3.07 -15.98 -27.28
CA TYR A 413 2.05 -16.25 -26.24
C TYR A 413 0.64 -16.37 -26.83
N GLY A 414 0.52 -16.34 -28.16
CA GLY A 414 -0.72 -16.50 -28.93
C GLY A 414 -1.12 -15.21 -29.66
N GLY A 415 -1.91 -15.35 -30.72
CA GLY A 415 -2.18 -14.26 -31.68
C GLY A 415 -2.77 -12.97 -31.11
N ALA A 416 -3.43 -13.00 -29.94
CA ALA A 416 -3.92 -11.78 -29.28
C ALA A 416 -2.81 -11.01 -28.54
N ILE A 417 -1.85 -11.73 -27.93
CA ILE A 417 -0.75 -11.17 -27.15
C ILE A 417 0.45 -10.87 -28.06
N GLY A 418 0.87 -11.85 -28.87
CA GLY A 418 2.05 -11.79 -29.74
C GLY A 418 3.34 -12.23 -29.06
N ASN A 419 4.47 -11.91 -29.70
CA ASN A 419 5.82 -12.16 -29.18
C ASN A 419 6.35 -10.85 -28.57
N PRO A 420 6.81 -10.84 -27.30
CA PRO A 420 7.35 -9.63 -26.68
C PRO A 420 8.67 -9.18 -27.28
N CYS A 421 9.32 -9.95 -28.15
CA CYS A 421 10.58 -9.58 -28.81
C CYS A 421 10.32 -9.30 -30.29
N VAL A 422 10.85 -8.19 -30.80
CA VAL A 422 10.74 -7.85 -32.22
C VAL A 422 11.74 -8.66 -33.03
N SER A 423 11.31 -9.25 -34.14
CA SER A 423 12.17 -10.01 -35.05
C SER A 423 12.75 -9.13 -36.17
N ALA A 424 12.97 -7.84 -35.90
CA ALA A 424 13.38 -6.87 -36.91
C ALA A 424 14.81 -6.37 -36.63
N PRO A 425 15.69 -6.29 -37.64
CA PRO A 425 17.05 -5.79 -37.45
C PRO A 425 17.04 -4.33 -36.95
N GLY A 426 17.67 -4.06 -35.80
CA GLY A 426 17.61 -2.76 -35.13
C GLY A 426 18.29 -2.73 -33.75
N ALA A 427 18.07 -1.65 -32.98
CA ALA A 427 18.51 -1.58 -31.58
C ALA A 427 17.71 -2.59 -30.72
N ASP A 428 18.38 -3.21 -29.74
CA ASP A 428 17.90 -4.25 -28.79
C ASP A 428 16.62 -3.83 -28.03
N THR A 429 15.50 -3.65 -28.73
CA THR A 429 14.23 -3.13 -28.24
C THR A 429 13.16 -4.19 -28.40
N CYS A 430 12.32 -4.38 -27.40
CA CYS A 430 11.26 -5.39 -27.45
C CYS A 430 9.92 -4.78 -27.91
N ASP A 431 8.93 -5.62 -28.25
CA ASP A 431 7.56 -5.18 -28.50
C ASP A 431 6.89 -4.80 -27.17
N VAL A 432 6.97 -3.52 -26.83
CA VAL A 432 6.35 -2.95 -25.63
C VAL A 432 4.84 -3.21 -25.61
N THR A 433 4.17 -3.27 -26.76
CA THR A 433 2.72 -3.51 -26.81
C THR A 433 2.39 -4.94 -26.40
N ALA A 434 3.14 -5.93 -26.90
CA ALA A 434 3.00 -7.32 -26.47
C ALA A 434 3.31 -7.48 -24.98
N PHE A 435 4.32 -6.77 -24.45
CA PHE A 435 4.65 -6.76 -23.03
C PHE A 435 3.52 -6.16 -22.17
N GLN A 436 2.95 -5.03 -22.60
CA GLN A 436 1.80 -4.41 -21.94
C GLN A 436 0.61 -5.38 -21.89
N LYS A 437 0.33 -6.10 -22.98
CA LYS A 437 -0.72 -7.13 -23.03
C LYS A 437 -0.47 -8.30 -22.08
N LEU A 438 0.79 -8.74 -21.93
CA LEU A 438 1.15 -9.75 -20.92
C LEU A 438 0.83 -9.23 -19.51
N CYS A 439 1.28 -8.02 -19.17
CA CYS A 439 1.01 -7.42 -17.87
C CYS A 439 -0.46 -7.09 -17.61
N ALA A 440 -1.27 -6.98 -18.66
CA ALA A 440 -2.73 -6.81 -18.57
C ALA A 440 -3.50 -8.14 -18.70
N SER A 441 -2.82 -9.29 -18.79
CA SER A 441 -3.50 -10.58 -18.94
C SER A 441 -3.76 -11.27 -17.59
N PRO A 442 -4.86 -12.03 -17.45
CA PRO A 442 -5.15 -12.79 -16.23
C PRO A 442 -4.05 -13.79 -15.85
N THR A 443 -3.33 -14.32 -16.83
CA THR A 443 -2.28 -15.33 -16.61
C THR A 443 -0.97 -14.72 -16.12
N PHE A 444 -0.59 -13.54 -16.63
CA PHE A 444 0.76 -13.01 -16.45
C PHE A 444 0.84 -11.73 -15.62
N ALA A 445 -0.26 -11.03 -15.36
CA ALA A 445 -0.27 -9.74 -14.65
C ALA A 445 0.45 -9.79 -13.29
N GLN A 446 0.34 -10.90 -12.56
CA GLN A 446 1.01 -11.07 -11.26
C GLN A 446 2.55 -11.00 -11.35
N TYR A 447 3.15 -11.33 -12.50
CA TYR A 447 4.61 -11.29 -12.69
C TYR A 447 5.12 -9.89 -13.02
N CYS A 448 4.20 -8.97 -13.31
CA CYS A 448 4.50 -7.56 -13.53
C CYS A 448 4.30 -6.71 -12.27
N LEU A 449 3.87 -7.33 -11.16
CA LEU A 449 3.60 -6.65 -9.91
C LEU A 449 4.74 -6.70 -8.95
#